data_AF-A0A1V5GRV3-F1
#
_entry.id   AF-A0A1V5GRV3-F1
#
_cell.length_a   1.000
_cell.length_b   1.000
_cell.length_c   1.000
_cell.angle_alpha   90.00
_cell.angle_beta   90.00
_cell.angle_gamma   90.00
#
_symmetry.space_group_name_H-M   'P 1'
#
loop_
_entity.id
_entity.type
_entity.pdbx_description
1 polymer ?
#
loop_
_entity_poly.entity_id
_entity_poly.type
_entity_poly.pdbx_seq_one_letter_code
_entity_poly.pdbx_strand_id
1 'polypeptide(L)'
;MENRAEREIGRYFELATARRPSEELFDVLADPGCLRDLARDAAHAETLAALRGRMDAFLRETADPRSTGEGYIWETYKRYSPIRQFPMPDGADRPGY
;
A
#
# COMPACT_ATOMS: atom_id res chain seq x y z
N MET A 1 20.66 9.45 4.63
CA MET A 1 19.86 10.46 3.93
C MET A 1 19.98 11.77 4.67
N GLU A 2 20.37 12.82 3.97
CA GLU A 2 20.45 14.19 4.50
C GLU A 2 19.04 14.70 4.86
N ASN A 3 18.93 15.56 5.88
CA ASN A 3 17.72 16.30 6.30
C ASN A 3 16.52 15.48 6.81
N ARG A 4 16.65 14.15 6.94
CA ARG A 4 15.58 13.27 7.49
C ARG A 4 15.07 13.71 8.87
N ALA A 5 15.97 14.22 9.73
CA ALA A 5 15.65 14.61 11.09
C ALA A 5 15.11 16.05 11.21
N GLU A 6 15.07 16.81 10.11
CA GLU A 6 14.57 18.17 10.12
C GLU A 6 13.03 18.16 10.18
N ARG A 7 12.44 18.91 11.11
CA ARG A 7 10.98 18.90 11.33
C ARG A 7 10.16 19.26 10.09
N GLU A 8 10.67 20.17 9.25
CA GLU A 8 9.94 20.68 8.08
C GLU A 8 9.96 19.69 6.90
N ILE A 9 11.05 18.94 6.73
CA ILE A 9 11.25 18.05 5.57
C ILE A 9 11.03 16.58 5.94
N GLY A 10 11.42 16.18 7.16
CA GLY A 10 11.36 14.81 7.66
C GLY A 10 9.97 14.20 7.57
N ARG A 11 8.90 14.99 7.82
CA ARG A 11 7.51 14.53 7.67
C ARG A 11 7.20 14.06 6.25
N TYR A 12 7.67 14.75 5.21
CA TYR A 12 7.43 14.34 3.82
C TYR A 12 8.20 13.07 3.49
N PHE A 13 9.41 12.92 4.03
CA PHE A 13 10.17 11.68 3.91
C PHE A 13 9.44 10.51 4.57
N GLU A 14 8.84 10.71 5.74
CA GLU A 14 8.01 9.70 6.42
C GLU A 14 6.77 9.36 5.59
N LEU A 15 6.03 10.34 5.09
CA LEU A 15 4.87 10.09 4.21
C LEU A 15 5.24 9.32 2.94
N ALA A 16 6.46 9.51 2.43
CA ALA A 16 6.94 8.83 1.23
C ALA A 16 7.41 7.38 1.48
N THR A 17 7.95 7.08 2.68
CA THR A 17 8.70 5.84 2.91
C THR A 17 8.18 4.97 4.06
N ALA A 18 7.37 5.53 4.96
CA ALA A 18 6.81 4.79 6.07
C ALA A 18 5.84 3.70 5.58
N ARG A 19 5.66 2.67 6.40
CA ARG A 19 4.66 1.65 6.16
C ARG A 19 3.27 2.30 6.21
N ARG A 20 2.49 2.08 5.16
CA ARG A 20 1.10 2.52 5.10
C ARG A 20 0.21 1.60 5.96
N PRO A 21 -0.82 2.16 6.62
CA PRO A 21 -1.86 1.35 7.25
C PRO A 21 -2.63 0.54 6.18
N SER A 22 -3.51 -0.36 6.61
CA SER A 22 -4.36 -1.12 5.71
C SER A 22 -5.30 -0.24 4.89
N GLU A 23 -5.67 0.92 5.43
CA GLU A 23 -6.64 1.85 4.86
C GLU A 23 -6.26 3.29 5.18
N GLU A 24 -6.51 4.19 4.24
CA GLU A 24 -6.32 5.63 4.35
C GLU A 24 -7.58 6.33 3.81
N LEU A 25 -8.03 7.40 4.45
CA LEU A 25 -9.20 8.19 4.05
C LEU A 25 -8.81 9.66 3.93
N PHE A 26 -9.12 10.29 2.80
CA PHE A 26 -8.79 11.68 2.55
C PHE A 26 -10.01 12.47 2.10
N ASP A 27 -10.15 13.68 2.62
CA ASP A 27 -11.01 14.70 2.04
C ASP A 27 -10.19 15.49 1.01
N VAL A 28 -10.35 15.14 -0.26
CA VAL A 28 -9.58 15.73 -1.36
C VAL A 28 -9.93 17.19 -1.64
N LEU A 29 -11.10 17.67 -1.17
CA LEU A 29 -11.49 19.07 -1.34
C LEU A 29 -10.80 19.94 -0.28
N ALA A 30 -10.75 19.45 0.96
CA ALA A 30 -10.07 20.14 2.06
C ALA A 30 -8.55 19.94 2.04
N ASP A 31 -8.07 18.80 1.55
CA ASP A 31 -6.67 18.41 1.46
C ASP A 31 -6.35 17.78 0.08
N PRO A 32 -6.14 18.60 -0.96
CA PRO A 32 -5.81 18.13 -2.30
C PRO A 32 -4.52 17.31 -2.39
N GLY A 33 -3.64 17.45 -1.39
CA GLY A 33 -2.37 16.71 -1.32
C GLY A 33 -2.49 15.33 -0.69
N CYS A 34 -3.65 14.97 -0.12
CA CYS A 34 -3.87 13.72 0.62
C CYS A 34 -2.78 13.47 1.68
N LEU A 35 -2.43 14.51 2.44
CA LEU A 35 -1.38 14.46 3.46
C LEU A 35 -1.94 14.20 4.88
N ARG A 36 -3.26 14.32 5.07
CA ARG A 36 -3.95 14.10 6.34
C ARG A 36 -4.91 12.92 6.24
N ASP A 37 -4.44 11.76 6.68
CA ASP A 37 -5.26 10.55 6.78
C ASP A 37 -6.31 10.66 7.90
N LEU A 38 -7.57 10.49 7.53
CA LEU A 38 -8.76 10.53 8.37
C LEU A 38 -9.26 9.13 8.76
N ALA A 39 -8.61 8.05 8.31
CA ALA A 39 -9.12 6.68 8.51
C ALA A 39 -9.22 6.27 10.00
N ARG A 40 -8.46 6.93 10.88
CA ARG A 40 -8.47 6.69 12.33
C ARG A 40 -9.27 7.74 13.12
N ASP A 41 -9.88 8.70 12.44
CA ASP A 41 -10.72 9.70 13.08
C ASP A 41 -12.13 9.15 13.30
N ALA A 42 -12.55 9.10 14.56
CA ALA A 42 -13.87 8.59 14.95
C ALA A 42 -15.03 9.36 14.28
N ALA A 43 -14.83 10.66 13.99
CA ALA A 43 -15.84 11.46 13.29
C ALA A 43 -16.09 10.99 11.85
N HIS A 44 -15.14 10.26 11.26
CA HIS A 44 -15.18 9.80 9.86
C HIS A 44 -15.40 8.29 9.72
N ALA A 45 -15.62 7.57 10.82
CA ALA A 45 -15.75 6.12 10.83
C ALA A 45 -16.92 5.61 9.97
N GLU A 46 -18.07 6.30 10.00
CA GLU A 46 -19.24 5.95 9.17
C GLU A 46 -18.93 6.14 7.67
N THR A 47 -18.32 7.26 7.31
CA THR A 47 -17.89 7.54 5.93
C THR A 47 -16.90 6.49 5.43
N LEU A 48 -15.91 6.11 6.25
CA LEU A 48 -14.96 5.06 5.91
C LEU A 48 -15.66 3.72 5.64
N ALA A 49 -16.55 3.30 6.54
CA ALA A 49 -17.29 2.05 6.39
C ALA A 49 -18.18 2.05 5.13
N ALA A 50 -18.85 3.17 4.83
CA ALA A 50 -19.68 3.31 3.65
C ALA A 50 -18.87 3.23 2.34
N LEU A 51 -17.73 3.93 2.28
CA LEU A 51 -16.85 3.91 1.10
C LEU A 51 -16.20 2.54 0.90
N ARG A 52 -15.74 1.90 1.98
CA ARG A 52 -15.24 0.52 1.94
C ARG A 52 -16.29 -0.43 1.37
N GLY A 53 -17.53 -0.38 1.90
CA GLY A 53 -18.62 -1.22 1.42
C GLY A 53 -18.91 -1.02 -0.08
N ARG A 54 -18.91 0.23 -0.56
CA ARG A 54 -19.08 0.54 -1.99
C ARG A 54 -17.95 -0.03 -2.85
N MET A 55 -16.71 0.14 -2.42
CA MET A 55 -15.54 -0.40 -3.12
C MET A 55 -15.60 -1.93 -3.17
N ASP A 56 -15.83 -2.58 -2.03
CA ASP A 56 -15.93 -4.03 -1.93
C ASP A 56 -17.06 -4.61 -2.79
N ALA A 57 -18.20 -3.94 -2.84
CA ALA A 57 -19.32 -4.33 -3.70
C ALA A 57 -18.93 -4.26 -5.17
N PHE A 58 -18.32 -3.15 -5.60
CA PHE A 58 -17.88 -2.97 -6.99
C PHE A 58 -16.80 -3.98 -7.41
N LEU A 59 -15.82 -4.25 -6.55
CA LEU A 59 -14.77 -5.23 -6.83
C LEU A 59 -15.33 -6.65 -6.97
N ARG A 60 -16.36 -7.01 -6.19
CA ARG A 60 -17.06 -8.30 -6.35
C ARG A 60 -17.92 -8.35 -7.60
N GLU A 61 -18.66 -7.27 -7.90
CA GLU A 61 -19.49 -7.15 -9.10
C GLU A 61 -18.67 -7.33 -10.38
N THR A 62 -17.48 -6.73 -10.41
CA THR A 62 -16.55 -6.81 -11.54
C THR A 62 -15.63 -8.04 -11.51
N ALA A 63 -15.83 -8.93 -10.53
CA ALA A 63 -15.04 -10.14 -10.33
C ALA A 63 -13.52 -9.91 -10.28
N ASP A 64 -13.06 -8.89 -9.55
CA ASP A 64 -11.62 -8.67 -9.33
C ASP A 64 -11.00 -9.93 -8.68
N PRO A 65 -10.01 -10.59 -9.33
CA PRO A 65 -9.44 -11.84 -8.82
C PRO A 65 -8.82 -11.71 -7.43
N ARG A 66 -8.28 -10.53 -7.07
CA ARG A 66 -7.68 -10.29 -5.75
C ARG A 66 -8.73 -10.19 -4.65
N SER A 67 -9.95 -9.80 -5.01
CA SER A 67 -11.07 -9.63 -4.07
C SER A 67 -11.95 -10.87 -3.96
N THR A 68 -11.91 -11.76 -4.96
CA THR A 68 -12.75 -12.97 -5.05
C THR A 68 -12.04 -14.26 -4.64
N GLY A 69 -10.75 -14.20 -4.26
CA GLY A 69 -9.96 -15.37 -3.85
C GLY A 69 -9.18 -16.03 -4.99
N GLU A 70 -9.37 -15.56 -6.22
CA GLU A 70 -8.72 -16.06 -7.43
C GLU A 70 -7.38 -15.35 -7.73
N GLY A 71 -6.77 -14.71 -6.71
CA GLY A 71 -5.56 -13.92 -6.85
C GLY A 71 -4.34 -14.72 -7.32
N TYR A 72 -4.37 -16.05 -7.21
CA TYR A 72 -3.28 -16.90 -7.70
C TYR A 72 -3.10 -16.84 -9.23
N ILE A 73 -4.12 -16.38 -9.98
CA ILE A 73 -4.05 -16.28 -11.45
C ILE A 73 -2.84 -15.45 -11.92
N TRP A 74 -2.44 -14.42 -11.16
CA TRP A 74 -1.30 -13.56 -11.48
C TRP A 74 0.04 -14.31 -11.50
N GLU A 75 0.16 -15.40 -10.75
CA GLU A 75 1.37 -16.25 -10.71
C GLU A 75 1.38 -17.31 -11.81
N THR A 76 0.29 -17.47 -12.56
CA THR A 76 0.18 -18.48 -13.64
C THR A 76 0.72 -17.99 -14.99
N TYR A 77 0.85 -16.67 -15.18
CA TYR A 77 1.27 -16.11 -16.47
C TYR A 77 2.73 -16.45 -16.79
N LYS A 78 2.97 -16.83 -18.05
CA LYS A 78 4.31 -17.13 -18.54
C LYS A 78 5.21 -15.89 -18.41
N ARG A 79 6.29 -16.02 -17.66
CA ARG A 79 7.33 -14.98 -17.56
C ARG A 79 8.18 -15.01 -18.83
N TYR A 80 8.26 -13.88 -19.53
CA TYR A 80 9.08 -13.73 -20.74
C TYR A 80 10.47 -13.14 -20.46
N SER A 81 10.70 -12.68 -19.22
CA SER A 81 11.99 -12.15 -18.79
C SER A 81 12.59 -13.02 -17.68
N PRO A 82 13.91 -13.21 -17.67
CA PRO A 82 14.58 -13.90 -16.58
C PRO A 82 14.38 -13.12 -15.27
N ILE A 83 14.23 -13.85 -14.16
CA ILE A 83 14.24 -13.24 -12.83
C ILE A 83 15.62 -12.63 -12.60
N ARG A 84 15.67 -11.37 -12.16
CA ARG A 84 16.92 -10.72 -11.76
C ARG A 84 17.58 -11.56 -10.67
N GLN A 85 18.80 -12.01 -10.93
CA GLN A 85 19.64 -12.59 -9.89
C GLN A 85 20.32 -11.45 -9.15
N PHE A 86 20.13 -11.41 -7.83
CA PHE A 86 20.90 -10.52 -6.98
C PHE A 86 22.18 -11.22 -6.57
N PRO A 87 23.34 -10.54 -6.57
CA PRO A 87 24.55 -11.10 -5.99
C PRO A 87 24.28 -11.44 -4.52
N MET A 88 24.93 -12.48 -4.01
CA MET A 88 24.89 -12.77 -2.59
C MET A 88 25.41 -11.54 -1.83
N PRO A 89 24.70 -11.06 -0.80
CA PRO A 89 25.25 -10.02 0.05
C PRO A 89 26.52 -10.54 0.73
N ASP A 90 27.51 -9.67 0.89
CA ASP A 90 28.76 -10.00 1.57
C ASP A 90 28.45 -10.55 2.98
N GLY A 91 28.96 -11.74 3.29
CA GLY A 91 28.81 -12.39 4.60
C GLY A 91 27.63 -13.36 4.76
N ALA A 92 26.89 -13.68 3.70
CA ALA A 92 25.83 -14.70 3.75
C ALA A 92 26.37 -16.13 3.48
N ASP A 93 26.90 -16.80 4.50
CA ASP A 93 27.09 -18.26 4.48
C ASP A 93 25.74 -18.94 4.71
N ARG A 94 25.29 -19.80 3.77
CA ARG A 94 24.03 -20.55 3.95
C ARG A 94 24.26 -21.78 4.85
N PRO A 95 23.30 -22.06 5.76
CA PRO A 95 22.38 -23.16 5.42
C PRO A 95 20.92 -22.83 5.80
N GLY A 96 19.96 -23.21 4.94
CA GLY A 96 18.53 -23.19 5.30
C GLY A 96 17.53 -22.59 4.31
N TYR A 97 17.78 -22.70 3.00
CA TYR A 97 16.69 -23.17 2.14
C TYR A 97 16.75 -24.70 2.16
#